data_AF-A0A2E3XVK2-F1
#
_entry.id   AF-A0A2E3XVK2-F1
#
_cell.length_a   1.000
_cell.length_b   1.000
_cell.length_c   1.000
_cell.angle_alpha   90.00
_cell.angle_beta   90.00
_cell.angle_gamma   90.00
#
_symmetry.space_group_name_H-M   'P 1'
#
loop_
_entity.id
_entity.type
_entity.pdbx_description
1 polymer ?
#
loop_
_entity_poly.entity_id
_entity_poly.type
_entity_poly.pdbx_seq_one_letter_code
_entity_poly.pdbx_strand_id
1 'polypeptide(L)' 'MAKCKFCLKEITWMKDGRKNVPVDQDGGIHSCEEMKNSRRSLRTITPTTLSPEEIAKYEKSINEKAKK' A
#
# COMPACT_ATOMS: atom_id res chain seq x y z
N MET A 1 -1.58 -9.53 -23.28
CA MET A 1 -1.75 -10.18 -21.96
C MET A 1 -1.06 -9.32 -20.92
N ALA A 2 -1.60 -9.22 -19.71
CA ALA A 2 -0.98 -8.46 -18.64
C ALA A 2 -0.01 -9.35 -17.86
N LYS A 3 0.99 -8.75 -17.21
CA LYS A 3 1.87 -9.46 -16.28
C LYS A 3 1.67 -8.90 -14.89
N CYS A 4 1.65 -9.76 -13.88
CA CYS A 4 1.63 -9.33 -12.50
C CYS A 4 2.92 -8.55 -12.19
N LYS A 5 2.79 -7.34 -11.62
CA LYS A 5 3.94 -6.47 -11.32
C LYS A 5 4.92 -7.09 -10.33
N PHE A 6 4.45 -7.98 -9.46
CA PHE A 6 5.25 -8.54 -8.38
C PHE A 6 5.89 -9.86 -8.83
N CYS A 7 5.07 -10.87 -9.14
CA CYS A 7 5.58 -12.20 -9.48
C CYS A 7 5.87 -12.43 -10.97
N LEU A 8 5.67 -11.42 -11.83
CA LEU A 8 5.90 -11.45 -13.29
C LEU A 8 5.13 -12.52 -14.07
N LYS A 9 4.26 -13.28 -13.40
CA LYS A 9 3.37 -14.27 -14.01
C LYS A 9 2.37 -13.59 -14.95
N GLU A 10 2.02 -14.28 -16.02
CA GLU A 10 1.00 -13.83 -16.94
C GLU A 10 -0.38 -13.88 -16.27
N ILE A 11 -1.11 -12.79 -16.37
CA ILE A 11 -2.46 -12.65 -15.83
C ILE A 11 -3.39 -12.09 -16.90
N THR A 12 -4.64 -12.50 -16.82
CA THR A 12 -5.73 -11.94 -17.63
C THR A 12 -6.66 -11.18 -16.70
N TRP A 13 -7.13 -10.01 -17.14
CA TRP A 13 -8.12 -9.26 -16.38
C TRP A 13 -9.50 -9.67 -16.87
N MET A 14 -10.24 -10.35 -16.01
CA MET A 14 -11.63 -10.70 -16.28
C MET A 14 -12.55 -9.76 -15.52
N LYS A 15 -13.70 -9.43 -16.11
CA LYS A 15 -14.72 -8.62 -15.47
C LYS A 15 -15.65 -9.55 -14.70
N ASP A 16 -15.57 -9.49 -13.38
CA ASP A 16 -16.47 -10.20 -12.49
C ASP A 16 -17.41 -9.19 -11.81
N GLY A 17 -18.63 -9.09 -12.34
CA GLY A 17 -19.62 -8.09 -11.95
C GLY A 17 -19.14 -6.65 -12.18
N ARG A 18 -18.93 -5.91 -11.08
CA ARG A 18 -18.52 -4.49 -11.10
C ARG A 18 -17.00 -4.28 -10.95
N LYS A 19 -16.22 -5.34 -10.77
CA LYS A 19 -14.77 -5.24 -10.54
C LYS A 19 -14.01 -6.06 -11.58
N ASN A 20 -12.79 -5.64 -11.87
CA ASN A 20 -11.85 -6.41 -12.67
C ASN A 20 -11.01 -7.27 -11.73
N VAL A 21 -11.02 -8.58 -11.95
CA VAL A 21 -10.30 -9.56 -11.15
C VAL A 21 -9.19 -10.16 -12.01
N PRO A 22 -7.95 -10.23 -11.51
CA PRO A 22 -6.87 -10.89 -12.23
C PRO A 22 -7.04 -12.42 -12.12
N VAL A 23 -6.86 -13.11 -13.23
CA VAL A 23 -7.05 -14.56 -13.37
C VAL A 23 -5.79 -15.17 -13.99
N ASP A 24 -5.34 -16.30 -13.47
CA ASP A 24 -4.24 -17.10 -14.01
C ASP A 24 -4.66 -17.80 -15.32
N GLN A 25 -3.69 -18.33 -16.08
CA GLN A 25 -3.98 -19.09 -17.31
C GLN A 25 -4.87 -20.32 -17.05
N ASP A 26 -4.82 -20.87 -15.84
CA ASP A 26 -5.64 -22.01 -15.39
C ASP A 26 -7.09 -21.62 -15.01
N GLY A 27 -7.47 -20.34 -15.16
CA GLY A 27 -8.81 -19.84 -14.85
C GLY A 27 -9.07 -19.56 -13.36
N GLY A 28 -8.08 -19.77 -12.49
CA GLY A 28 -8.13 -19.43 -11.07
C GLY A 28 -7.88 -17.94 -10.79
N ILE A 29 -8.45 -17.41 -9.70
CA ILE A 29 -8.19 -16.02 -9.27
C ILE A 29 -6.71 -15.87 -8.87
N HIS A 30 -6.01 -14.94 -9.52
CA HIS A 30 -4.60 -14.69 -9.24
C HIS A 30 -4.42 -13.95 -7.91
N SER A 31 -3.98 -14.66 -6.88
CA SER A 31 -3.63 -14.10 -5.57
C SER A 31 -2.11 -14.03 -5.41
N CYS A 32 -1.51 -12.89 -5.75
CA CYS A 32 -0.07 -12.70 -5.63
C CYS A 32 0.40 -12.53 -4.17
N GLU A 33 1.18 -13.48 -3.66
CA GLU A 33 1.75 -13.42 -2.30
C GLU A 33 2.82 -12.33 -2.14
N GLU A 34 3.65 -12.11 -3.14
CA GLU A 34 4.69 -11.06 -3.14
C GLU A 34 4.08 -9.66 -3.03
N MET A 35 2.94 -9.43 -3.71
CA MET A 35 2.14 -8.21 -3.55
C MET A 35 1.67 -8.04 -2.09
N LYS A 36 1.15 -9.11 -1.47
CA LYS A 36 0.67 -9.06 -0.09
C LYS A 36 1.81 -8.71 0.87
N ASN A 37 2.98 -9.30 0.67
CA ASN A 37 4.17 -9.03 1.49
C ASN A 37 4.68 -7.60 1.30
N SER A 38 4.77 -7.12 0.05
CA SER A 38 5.12 -5.73 -0.23
C SER A 38 4.15 -4.76 0.45
N ARG A 39 2.84 -5.04 0.41
CA ARG A 39 1.84 -4.20 1.10
C ARG A 39 2.02 -4.18 2.62
N ARG A 40 2.45 -5.29 3.23
CA ARG A 40 2.73 -5.35 4.68
C ARG A 40 3.97 -4.54 5.10
N SER A 41 4.94 -4.40 4.21
CA SER A 41 6.15 -3.57 4.46
C SER A 41 5.91 -2.06 4.35
N LEU A 42 4.76 -1.63 3.80
CA LEU A 42 4.40 -0.22 3.80
C LEU A 42 4.24 0.23 5.25
N ARG A 43 4.98 1.28 5.66
CA ARG A 43 4.88 1.84 7.00
C ARG A 43 3.43 2.24 7.27
N THR A 44 2.75 1.48 8.12
CA THR A 44 1.43 1.84 8.62
C THR A 44 1.62 2.96 9.65
N ILE A 45 1.35 4.20 9.23
CA ILE A 45 1.30 5.33 10.16
C ILE A 45 -0.08 5.27 10.84
N THR A 46 -0.13 4.86 12.10
CA THR A 46 -1.37 4.97 12.89
C THR A 46 -1.45 6.38 13.49
N PRO A 47 -2.61 7.05 13.49
CA PRO A 47 -2.76 8.40 14.06
C PRO A 47 -2.32 8.52 15.52
N THR A 48 -2.31 7.39 16.26
CA THR A 48 -1.90 7.28 17.66
C THR A 48 -0.41 7.01 17.88
N THR A 49 0.42 6.92 16.84
CA THR A 49 1.87 6.67 17.05
C THR A 49 2.63 7.82 17.70
N LEU A 50 2.08 9.03 17.71
CA LEU A 50 2.74 10.21 18.28
C LEU A 50 2.16 10.51 19.65
N SER A 51 3.02 10.55 20.66
CA SER A 51 2.64 10.99 22.00
C SER A 51 2.42 12.53 22.03
N PRO A 52 1.58 13.06 22.94
CA PRO A 52 1.36 14.50 23.05
C PRO A 52 2.65 15.32 23.24
N GLU A 53 3.64 14.75 23.90
CA GLU A 53 4.95 15.39 24.13
C GLU A 53 5.77 15.52 22.84
N GLU A 54 5.75 14.48 21.99
CA GLU A 54 6.40 14.52 20.68
C GLU A 54 5.74 15.53 19.76
N ILE A 55 4.39 15.61 19.77
CA ILE A 55 3.62 16.60 19.01
C ILE A 55 4.02 18.01 19.44
N ALA A 56 4.05 18.30 20.75
CA ALA A 56 4.44 19.61 21.28
C ALA A 56 5.89 19.98 20.89
N LYS A 57 6.81 19.02 20.81
CA LYS A 57 8.18 19.24 20.35
C LYS A 57 8.22 19.59 18.86
N TYR A 58 7.47 18.87 18.02
CA TYR A 58 7.37 19.19 16.60
C TYR A 58 6.75 20.57 16.36
N GLU A 59 5.66 20.90 17.06
CA GLU A 59 5.00 22.21 16.97
C GLU A 59 5.94 23.38 17.34
N LYS A 60 6.69 23.25 18.45
CA LYS A 60 7.69 24.25 18.84
C LYS A 60 8.72 24.47 17.73
N SER A 61 9.28 23.38 17.18
CA SER A 61 10.30 23.45 16.12
C SER A 61 9.77 24.09 14.83
N ILE A 62 8.49 23.87 14.48
CA ILE A 62 7.85 24.47 13.31
C ILE A 62 7.64 25.96 13.54
N ASN A 63 7.14 26.34 14.71
CA ASN A 63 6.89 27.74 15.07
C ASN A 63 8.19 28.56 15.17
N GLU A 64 9.28 27.97 15.66
CA GLU A 64 10.59 28.62 15.71
C GLU A 64 11.19 28.83 14.31
N LYS A 65 11.00 27.87 13.40
CA LYS A 65 11.42 28.02 11.99
C LYS A 65 10.60 29.05 11.24
N ALA A 66 9.29 29.13 11.49
CA ALA A 66 8.40 30.10 10.85
C ALA A 66 8.62 31.55 11.34
N LYS A 67 9.24 31.73 12.50
CA LYS A 67 9.61 33.04 13.06
C LYS A 67 10.96 33.57 12.55
N LYS A 68 11.72 32.77 11.81
CA LYS A 68 13.02 33.13 11.25
C LYS A 68 12.89 33.54 9.79
#